data_AF-A0A9P7JTH3-F1
#
_entry.id   AF-A0A9P7JTH3-F1
#
_cell.length_a   1.000
_cell.length_b   1.000
_cell.length_c   1.000
_cell.angle_alpha   90.00
_cell.angle_beta   90.00
_cell.angle_gamma   90.00
#
_symmetry.space_group_name_H-M   'P 1'
#
loop_
_entity.id
_entity.type
_entity.pdbx_description
1 polymer ?
#
loop_
_entity_poly.entity_id
_entity_poly.type
_entity_poly.pdbx_seq_one_letter_code
_entity_poly.pdbx_strand_id
1 'polypeptide(L)'
;MECKDFKCPPDRTDCCCRRLMYTQPDFAKVESNLESVCRARGVNVIFLPKFHCELNFIEQCWGYVKQLYRMKERSSSEADLERNVLDSLNAVPQSSMQRFFVRSGRFVDAYKKGLDGKQAAWAIKKYRGHHILPESIMQELEQSR
;
A
#
# COMPACT_ATOMS: atom_id res chain seq x y z
N MET A 1 30.41 7.73 -1.58
CA MET A 1 30.49 8.05 -0.14
C MET A 1 29.11 7.90 0.45
N GLU A 2 28.90 6.82 1.20
CA GLU A 2 27.60 6.44 1.78
C GLU A 2 27.79 6.17 3.27
N CYS A 3 26.75 6.43 4.07
CA CYS A 3 26.77 6.05 5.48
C CYS A 3 26.73 4.53 5.63
N LYS A 4 27.31 4.03 6.72
CA LYS A 4 27.31 2.60 7.05
C LYS A 4 25.88 2.05 7.05
N ASP A 5 25.68 0.92 6.37
CA ASP A 5 24.39 0.22 6.21
C ASP A 5 23.25 1.09 5.62
N PHE A 6 23.58 2.15 4.88
CA PHE A 6 22.63 3.15 4.37
C PHE A 6 21.81 3.86 5.45
N LYS A 7 22.28 3.82 6.71
CA LYS A 7 21.63 4.45 7.85
C LYS A 7 22.20 5.85 8.07
N CYS A 8 21.48 6.85 7.60
CA CYS A 8 21.81 8.25 7.84
C CYS A 8 21.36 8.65 9.26
N PRO A 9 22.12 9.49 9.99
CA PRO A 9 21.64 10.09 11.23
C PRO A 9 20.36 10.90 10.94
N PRO A 10 19.32 10.81 11.78
CA PRO A 10 18.03 11.46 11.52
C PRO A 10 18.16 12.98 11.40
N ASP A 11 19.03 13.59 12.22
CA ASP A 11 19.17 15.05 12.34
C ASP A 11 20.20 15.66 11.38
N ARG A 12 20.79 14.85 10.48
CA ARG A 12 21.85 15.30 9.57
C ARG A 12 21.45 15.10 8.10
N THR A 13 21.62 16.16 7.32
CA THR A 13 21.35 16.18 5.87
C THR A 13 22.63 16.12 5.04
N ASP A 14 23.78 16.40 5.65
CA ASP A 14 25.12 16.48 5.06
C ASP A 14 25.98 15.21 5.25
N CYS A 15 25.40 14.13 5.77
CA CYS A 15 26.15 12.94 6.22
C CYS A 15 26.71 12.06 5.09
N CYS A 16 26.13 12.13 3.89
CA CYS A 16 26.62 11.42 2.70
C CYS A 16 26.06 12.08 1.44
N CYS A 17 26.71 11.84 0.30
CA CYS A 17 26.29 12.40 -0.99
C CYS A 17 24.82 12.10 -1.29
N ARG A 18 24.36 10.88 -0.97
CA ARG A 18 22.96 10.48 -1.19
C ARG A 18 21.98 11.36 -0.40
N ARG A 19 22.19 11.54 0.90
CA ARG A 19 21.31 12.35 1.76
C ARG A 19 21.36 13.83 1.35
N LEU A 20 22.55 14.31 1.03
CA LEU A 20 22.78 15.68 0.58
C LEU A 20 22.04 15.95 -0.73
N MET A 21 22.13 15.05 -1.72
CA MET A 21 21.39 15.13 -2.98
C MET A 21 19.87 15.06 -2.77
N TYR A 22 19.39 14.14 -1.93
CA TYR A 22 17.96 13.98 -1.66
C TYR A 22 17.32 15.21 -0.97
N THR A 23 18.13 16.00 -0.28
CA THR A 23 17.68 17.19 0.47
C THR A 23 17.94 18.50 -0.28
N GLN A 24 18.62 18.47 -1.43
CA GLN A 24 18.78 19.67 -2.23
C GLN A 24 17.41 20.20 -2.69
N PRO A 25 17.16 21.52 -2.60
CA PRO A 25 15.90 22.12 -3.02
C PRO A 25 15.53 21.79 -4.47
N ASP A 26 16.52 21.75 -5.35
CA ASP A 26 16.37 21.49 -6.79
C ASP A 26 15.88 20.08 -7.12
N PHE A 27 15.95 19.14 -6.16
CA PHE A 27 15.36 17.80 -6.31
C PHE A 27 14.15 17.62 -5.40
N ALA A 28 14.17 18.17 -4.18
CA ALA A 28 13.13 17.97 -3.19
C ALA A 28 11.83 18.73 -3.51
N LYS A 29 11.90 19.84 -4.25
CA LYS A 29 10.75 20.68 -4.59
C LYS A 29 10.23 20.48 -6.01
N VAL A 30 10.86 19.61 -6.79
CA VAL A 30 10.47 19.38 -8.19
C VAL A 30 9.35 18.36 -8.24
N GLU A 31 8.25 18.77 -8.86
CA GLU A 31 7.16 17.88 -9.20
C GLU A 31 7.63 16.81 -10.19
N SER A 32 7.28 15.55 -9.95
CA SER A 32 7.65 14.48 -10.87
C SER A 32 6.94 14.61 -12.22
N ASN A 33 7.54 14.05 -13.27
CA ASN A 33 6.90 13.96 -14.58
C ASN A 33 5.54 13.26 -14.49
N LEU A 34 5.42 12.24 -13.64
CA LEU A 34 4.17 11.52 -13.42
C LEU A 34 3.08 12.43 -12.85
N GLU A 35 3.40 13.18 -11.79
CA GLU A 35 2.47 14.14 -11.19
C GLU A 35 2.06 15.22 -12.21
N SER A 36 3.02 15.78 -12.95
CA SER A 36 2.75 16.81 -13.97
C SER A 36 1.80 16.30 -15.05
N VAL A 37 2.05 15.10 -15.57
CA VAL A 37 1.25 14.45 -16.63
C VAL A 37 -0.16 14.10 -16.13
N CYS A 38 -0.30 13.65 -14.88
CA CYS A 38 -1.58 13.35 -14.26
C CYS A 38 -2.37 14.62 -13.94
N ARG A 39 -1.71 15.66 -13.40
CA ARG A 39 -2.32 16.96 -13.10
C ARG A 39 -2.86 17.62 -14.36
N ALA A 40 -2.12 17.57 -15.47
CA ALA A 40 -2.59 18.06 -16.78
C ALA A 40 -3.87 17.36 -17.28
N ARG A 41 -4.16 16.15 -16.77
CA ARG A 41 -5.39 15.38 -17.04
C ARG A 41 -6.45 15.50 -15.94
N GLY A 42 -6.23 16.35 -14.93
CA GLY A 42 -7.13 16.51 -13.79
C GLY A 42 -7.11 15.34 -12.79
N VAL A 43 -6.04 14.53 -12.78
CA VAL A 43 -5.89 13.37 -11.89
C VAL A 43 -4.79 13.62 -10.87
N ASN A 44 -5.07 13.33 -9.60
CA ASN A 44 -4.08 13.41 -8.52
C ASN A 44 -3.33 12.08 -8.36
N VAL A 45 -2.02 12.16 -8.18
CA VAL A 45 -1.17 11.00 -7.90
C VAL A 45 -1.07 10.81 -6.38
N ILE A 46 -1.26 9.57 -5.94
CA ILE A 46 -1.08 9.19 -4.53
C ILE A 46 0.10 8.24 -4.45
N PHE A 47 1.15 8.64 -3.74
CA PHE A 47 2.30 7.78 -3.47
C PHE A 47 2.06 6.96 -2.21
N LEU A 48 2.13 5.64 -2.34
CA LEU A 48 2.00 4.73 -1.20
C LEU A 48 3.38 4.41 -0.61
N PRO A 49 3.47 4.23 0.72
CA PRO A 49 4.69 3.78 1.37
C PRO A 49 5.24 2.48 0.76
N LYS A 50 6.56 2.40 0.61
CA LYS A 50 7.23 1.19 0.12
C LYS A 50 7.08 0.04 1.11
N PHE A 51 6.90 -1.18 0.61
CA PHE A 51 6.75 -2.41 1.40
C PHE A 51 5.48 -2.48 2.28
N HIS A 52 4.47 -1.67 1.97
CA HIS A 52 3.18 -1.65 2.66
C HIS A 52 2.05 -2.00 1.68
N CYS A 53 2.05 -3.23 1.15
CA CYS A 53 1.09 -3.67 0.14
C CYS A 53 -0.36 -3.69 0.65
N GLU A 54 -0.56 -3.80 1.96
CA GLU A 54 -1.84 -3.70 2.65
C GLU A 54 -2.54 -2.34 2.46
N LEU A 55 -1.78 -1.28 2.14
CA LEU A 55 -2.30 0.05 1.86
C LEU A 55 -2.83 0.20 0.42
N ASN A 56 -2.52 -0.76 -0.45
CA ASN A 56 -2.96 -0.77 -1.84
C ASN A 56 -4.06 -1.82 -2.05
N PHE A 57 -5.33 -1.40 -2.10
CA PHE A 57 -6.45 -2.34 -2.19
C PHE A 57 -6.44 -3.19 -3.48
N ILE A 58 -5.77 -2.74 -4.55
CA ILE A 58 -5.66 -3.49 -5.81
C ILE A 58 -4.94 -4.83 -5.63
N GLU A 59 -4.07 -4.96 -4.62
CA GLU A 59 -3.37 -6.22 -4.31
C GLU A 59 -4.37 -7.30 -3.89
N GLN A 60 -5.44 -6.93 -3.19
CA GLN A 60 -6.52 -7.84 -2.84
C GLN A 60 -7.39 -8.17 -4.05
N CYS A 61 -7.64 -7.20 -4.95
CA CYS A 61 -8.29 -7.47 -6.23
C CYS A 61 -7.50 -8.51 -7.03
N TRP A 62 -6.18 -8.33 -7.17
CA TRP A 62 -5.31 -9.32 -7.84
C TRP A 62 -5.31 -10.67 -7.13
N GLY A 63 -5.36 -10.70 -5.80
CA GLY A 63 -5.54 -11.93 -5.02
C GLY A 63 -6.81 -12.68 -5.43
N TYR A 64 -7.93 -11.97 -5.54
CA TYR A 64 -9.22 -12.52 -5.98
C TYR A 64 -9.18 -13.00 -7.43
N VAL A 65 -8.63 -12.18 -8.34
CA VAL A 65 -8.47 -12.53 -9.76
C VAL A 65 -7.65 -13.80 -9.92
N LYS A 66 -6.51 -13.91 -9.22
CA LYS A 66 -5.66 -15.11 -9.25
C LYS A 66 -6.38 -16.33 -8.71
N GLN A 67 -7.25 -16.18 -7.71
CA GLN A 67 -8.07 -17.28 -7.21
C GLN A 67 -9.02 -17.78 -8.31
N LEU A 68 -9.77 -16.88 -8.95
CA LEU A 68 -10.68 -17.26 -10.05
C LEU A 68 -9.93 -17.89 -11.23
N TYR A 69 -8.81 -17.28 -11.61
CA TYR A 69 -7.98 -17.77 -12.71
C TYR A 69 -7.50 -19.20 -12.48
N ARG A 70 -7.09 -19.54 -11.25
CA ARG A 70 -6.65 -20.90 -10.89
C ARG A 70 -7.74 -21.96 -10.98
N MET A 71 -9.02 -21.57 -11.01
CA MET A 71 -10.16 -22.48 -11.18
C MET A 71 -10.50 -22.73 -12.66
N LYS A 72 -9.93 -21.96 -13.59
CA LYS A 72 -10.12 -22.14 -15.03
C LYS A 72 -9.25 -23.29 -15.55
N GLU A 73 -9.61 -23.81 -16.72
CA GLU A 73 -8.85 -24.84 -17.40
C GLU A 73 -7.43 -24.36 -17.73
N ARG A 74 -6.46 -25.26 -17.58
CA ARG A 74 -5.07 -24.96 -17.93
C ARG A 74 -4.93 -24.93 -19.44
N SER A 75 -4.35 -23.85 -19.95
CA SER A 75 -3.95 -23.73 -21.35
C SER A 75 -2.52 -23.21 -21.42
N SER A 76 -1.81 -23.57 -22.50
CA SER A 76 -0.52 -22.98 -22.89
C SER A 76 -0.66 -21.95 -24.00
N SER A 77 -1.86 -21.77 -24.56
CA SER A 77 -2.15 -20.80 -25.61
C SER A 77 -2.25 -19.39 -25.03
N GLU A 78 -1.47 -18.45 -25.55
CA GLU A 78 -1.50 -17.04 -25.14
C GLU A 78 -2.90 -16.44 -25.21
N ALA A 79 -3.65 -16.73 -26.27
CA ALA A 79 -5.03 -16.25 -26.44
C ALA A 79 -5.97 -16.75 -25.34
N ASP A 80 -5.81 -18.00 -24.90
CA ASP A 80 -6.60 -18.54 -23.79
C ASP A 80 -6.17 -17.93 -22.46
N LEU A 81 -4.87 -17.72 -22.24
CA LEU A 81 -4.34 -17.07 -21.04
C LEU A 81 -4.90 -15.64 -20.92
N GLU A 82 -4.84 -14.84 -21.99
CA GLU A 82 -5.36 -13.47 -22.02
C GLU A 82 -6.87 -13.43 -21.75
N ARG A 83 -7.65 -14.24 -22.46
CA ARG A 83 -9.11 -14.34 -22.24
C ARG A 83 -9.42 -14.72 -20.79
N ASN A 84 -8.69 -15.68 -20.24
CA ASN A 84 -8.89 -16.14 -18.87
C ASN A 84 -8.56 -15.06 -17.83
N VAL A 85 -7.54 -14.22 -18.07
CA VAL A 85 -7.21 -13.08 -17.20
C VAL A 85 -8.31 -12.04 -17.28
N LEU A 86 -8.77 -11.66 -18.48
CA LEU A 86 -9.83 -10.67 -18.67
C LEU A 86 -11.15 -11.10 -18.04
N ASP A 87 -11.57 -12.35 -18.24
CA ASP A 87 -12.74 -12.92 -17.59
C ASP A 87 -12.65 -12.85 -16.06
N SER A 88 -11.48 -13.18 -15.52
CA SER A 88 -11.25 -13.21 -14.07
C SER A 88 -11.21 -11.80 -13.46
N LEU A 89 -10.72 -10.81 -14.22
CA LEU A 89 -10.77 -9.39 -13.86
C LEU A 89 -12.22 -8.87 -13.83
N ASN A 90 -13.00 -9.18 -14.86
CA ASN A 90 -14.40 -8.76 -14.96
C ASN A 90 -15.30 -9.42 -13.90
N ALA A 91 -14.90 -10.58 -13.40
CA ALA A 91 -15.63 -11.31 -12.37
C ALA A 91 -15.41 -10.81 -10.93
N VAL A 92 -14.52 -9.83 -10.69
CA VAL A 92 -14.33 -9.26 -9.36
C VAL A 92 -15.57 -8.44 -8.95
N PRO A 93 -16.32 -8.84 -7.89
CA PRO A 93 -17.51 -8.10 -7.52
C PRO A 93 -17.17 -6.70 -6.99
N GLN A 94 -17.95 -5.70 -7.38
CA GLN A 94 -17.79 -4.32 -6.88
C GLN A 94 -17.87 -4.25 -5.34
N SER A 95 -18.75 -5.04 -4.72
CA SER A 95 -18.84 -5.14 -3.26
C SER A 95 -17.56 -5.68 -2.62
N SER A 96 -16.82 -6.55 -3.29
CA SER A 96 -15.49 -6.99 -2.84
C SER A 96 -14.46 -5.87 -2.97
N MET A 97 -14.44 -5.14 -4.09
CA MET A 97 -13.55 -3.98 -4.27
C MET A 97 -13.75 -2.92 -3.19
N GLN A 98 -15.01 -2.60 -2.87
CA GLN A 98 -15.36 -1.68 -1.78
C GLN A 98 -14.86 -2.18 -0.42
N ARG A 99 -15.05 -3.48 -0.12
CA ARG A 99 -14.53 -4.09 1.12
C ARG A 99 -13.00 -4.04 1.19
N PHE A 100 -12.31 -4.27 0.08
CA PHE A 100 -10.85 -4.19 0.02
C PHE A 100 -10.35 -2.77 0.26
N PHE A 101 -11.00 -1.77 -0.33
CA PHE A 101 -10.71 -0.35 -0.10
C PHE A 101 -10.89 0.03 1.38
N VAL A 102 -12.02 -0.35 1.99
CA VAL A 102 -12.27 -0.11 3.43
C VAL A 102 -11.20 -0.79 4.28
N ARG A 103 -10.78 -2.01 3.94
CA ARG A 103 -9.73 -2.72 4.67
C ARG A 103 -8.40 -1.97 4.61
N SER A 104 -7.98 -1.47 3.44
CA SER A 104 -6.77 -0.66 3.31
C SER A 104 -6.87 0.64 4.12
N GLY A 105 -8.05 1.27 4.16
CA GLY A 105 -8.32 2.42 5.02
C GLY A 105 -8.12 2.14 6.52
N ARG A 106 -8.47 0.93 6.99
CA ARG A 106 -8.23 0.53 8.39
C ARG A 106 -6.74 0.35 8.70
N PHE A 107 -5.94 -0.11 7.73
CA PHE A 107 -4.48 -0.15 7.88
C PHE A 107 -3.90 1.27 7.93
N VAL A 108 -4.40 2.19 7.11
CA VAL A 108 -4.02 3.62 7.18
C VAL A 108 -4.33 4.19 8.57
N ASP A 109 -5.51 3.93 9.11
CA ASP A 109 -5.89 4.39 10.46
C ASP A 109 -4.99 3.78 11.55
N ALA A 110 -4.71 2.48 11.49
CA ALA A 110 -3.82 1.82 12.44
C ALA A 110 -2.40 2.41 12.41
N TYR A 111 -1.84 2.67 11.23
CA TYR A 111 -0.51 3.26 11.10
C TYR A 111 -0.47 4.72 11.55
N LYS A 112 -1.54 5.50 11.32
CA LYS A 112 -1.66 6.85 11.89
C LYS A 112 -1.63 6.85 13.41
N LYS A 113 -2.13 5.78 14.05
CA LYS A 113 -2.10 5.57 15.50
C LYS A 113 -0.79 4.92 16.01
N GLY A 114 0.19 4.69 15.13
CA GLY A 114 1.51 4.19 15.50
C GLY A 114 1.62 2.66 15.64
N LEU A 115 0.61 1.90 15.21
CA LEU A 115 0.69 0.44 15.22
C LEU A 115 1.67 -0.05 14.15
N ASP A 116 2.42 -1.11 14.44
CA ASP A 116 3.19 -1.83 13.43
C ASP A 116 2.30 -2.77 12.59
N GLY A 117 2.85 -3.39 11.54
CA GLY A 117 2.10 -4.27 10.65
C GLY A 117 1.45 -5.48 11.33
N LYS A 118 2.09 -6.05 12.36
CA LYS A 118 1.54 -7.20 13.10
C LYS A 118 0.40 -6.75 14.03
N GLN A 119 0.60 -5.65 14.73
CA GLN A 119 -0.39 -5.04 15.60
C GLN A 119 -1.61 -4.58 14.81
N ALA A 120 -1.41 -3.93 13.66
CA ALA A 120 -2.48 -3.50 12.77
C ALA A 120 -3.30 -4.69 12.24
N ALA A 121 -2.64 -5.75 11.80
CA ALA A 121 -3.33 -6.97 11.33
C ALA A 121 -4.17 -7.62 12.44
N TRP A 122 -3.66 -7.66 13.68
CA TRP A 122 -4.40 -8.15 14.84
C TRP A 122 -5.60 -7.25 15.16
N ALA A 123 -5.40 -5.92 15.23
CA ALA A 123 -6.43 -4.96 15.57
C ALA A 123 -7.57 -4.99 14.56
N ILE A 124 -7.27 -5.07 13.26
CA ILE A 124 -8.28 -5.19 12.20
C ILE A 124 -9.06 -6.51 12.31
N LYS A 125 -8.40 -7.59 12.75
CA LYS A 125 -9.05 -8.89 12.97
C LYS A 125 -9.97 -8.87 14.18
N LYS A 126 -9.62 -8.13 15.24
CA LYS A 126 -10.42 -7.96 16.48
C LYS A 126 -11.61 -7.02 16.23
N TYR A 127 -11.37 -5.86 15.61
CA TYR A 127 -12.35 -4.79 15.40
C TYR A 127 -12.96 -4.84 13.98
N ARG A 128 -13.56 -5.99 13.59
CA ARG A 128 -14.10 -6.17 12.23
C ARG A 128 -15.27 -5.24 11.90
N GLY A 129 -16.07 -4.88 12.90
CA GLY A 129 -17.24 -4.00 12.75
C GLY A 129 -16.92 -2.51 12.73
N HIS A 130 -15.74 -2.11 13.20
CA HIS A 130 -15.37 -0.70 13.29
C HIS A 130 -14.57 -0.26 12.06
N HIS A 131 -14.89 0.92 11.54
CA HIS A 131 -14.15 1.53 10.44
C HIS A 131 -12.90 2.29 10.94
N ILE A 132 -12.87 2.63 12.23
CA ILE A 132 -11.83 3.37 12.92
C ILE A 132 -11.51 2.62 14.21
N LEU A 133 -10.23 2.41 14.51
CA LEU A 133 -9.81 1.80 15.76
C LEU A 133 -10.03 2.77 16.93
N PRO A 134 -10.39 2.28 18.14
CA PRO A 134 -10.48 3.12 19.32
C PRO A 134 -9.15 3.84 19.60
N GLU A 135 -9.22 5.06 20.14
CA GLU A 135 -8.00 5.81 20.50
C GLU A 135 -7.19 5.10 21.60
N SER A 136 -7.86 4.29 22.43
CA SER A 136 -7.27 3.45 23.47
C SER A 136 -6.53 2.21 22.95
N ILE A 137 -6.51 1.95 21.64
CA ILE A 137 -5.97 0.70 21.09
C ILE A 137 -4.51 0.43 21.48
N MET A 138 -3.70 1.48 21.59
CA MET A 138 -2.30 1.36 22.02
C MET A 138 -2.20 0.92 23.49
N GLN A 139 -3.05 1.47 24.36
CA GLN A 139 -3.11 1.09 25.78
C GLN A 139 -3.60 -0.36 25.94
N GLU A 140 -4.58 -0.79 25.15
CA GLU A 140 -5.03 -2.19 25.14
C GLU A 140 -3.95 -3.17 24.68
N LEU A 141 -3.13 -2.78 23.69
CA LEU A 141 -2.02 -3.58 23.19
C LEU A 141 -0.89 -3.70 24.22
N GLU A 142 -0.60 -2.62 24.95
CA GLU A 142 0.38 -2.62 26.06
C GLU A 142 -0.07 -3.48 27.24
N GLN A 143 -1.37 -3.47 27.57
CA GLN A 143 -1.96 -4.30 28.62
C GLN A 143 -2.09 -5.78 28.23
N SER A 144 -2.05 -6.10 26.94
CA SER A 144 -2.14 -7.48 26.41
C SER A 144 -0.78 -8.16 26.24
N ARG A 145 0.30 -7.52 26.71
CA ARG A 145 1.69 -8.00 26.62
C ARG A 145 2.13 -8.67 27.92
#